data_AF-A0A5B7GNA9-F1
#
_entry.id   AF-A0A5B7GNA9-F1
#
_cell.length_a   1.000
_cell.length_b   1.000
_cell.length_c   1.000
_cell.angle_alpha   90.00
_cell.angle_beta   90.00
_cell.angle_gamma   90.00
#
_symmetry.space_group_name_H-M   'P 1'
#
loop_
_entity.id
_entity.type
_entity.pdbx_description
1 polymer ?
#
loop_
_entity_poly.entity_id
_entity_poly.type
_entity_poly.pdbx_seq_one_letter_code
_entity_poly.pdbx_strand_id
1 'polypeptide(L)'
;MDNASAVHCLNRQGSSKSEALLSLSERIFQEASVRSFHLSALYVPGEENLWADALSRFQHTSVEWQLCPKVFRSLGNRWGTPQVDLFASPTTA
;
A
#
# COMPACT_ATOMS: atom_id res chain seq x y z
N MET A 1 -8.46 -5.30 12.30
CA MET A 1 -7.98 -5.51 10.91
C MET A 1 -9.17 -5.90 10.06
N ASP A 2 -9.25 -5.44 8.83
CA ASP A 2 -10.32 -5.74 7.86
C ASP A 2 -10.12 -7.08 7.14
N ASN A 3 -8.90 -7.62 7.10
CA ASN A 3 -8.63 -8.92 6.51
C ASN A 3 -8.89 -10.06 7.52
N ALA A 4 -10.05 -10.70 7.42
CA ALA A 4 -10.44 -11.83 8.28
C ALA A 4 -9.44 -13.01 8.22
N SER A 5 -8.88 -13.30 7.05
CA SER A 5 -7.87 -14.36 6.89
C SER A 5 -6.59 -14.04 7.66
N ALA A 6 -6.15 -12.77 7.65
CA ALA A 6 -5.00 -12.31 8.41
C ALA A 6 -5.27 -12.39 9.93
N VAL A 7 -6.47 -12.01 10.37
CA VAL A 7 -6.91 -12.15 11.77
C VAL A 7 -6.84 -13.62 12.22
N HIS A 8 -7.39 -14.54 11.41
CA HIS A 8 -7.35 -15.97 11.72
C HIS A 8 -5.93 -16.53 11.74
N CYS A 9 -5.07 -16.11 10.80
CA CYS A 9 -3.67 -16.52 10.75
C CYS A 9 -2.93 -16.08 12.02
N LEU A 10 -3.07 -14.81 12.42
CA LEU A 10 -2.36 -14.27 13.58
C LEU A 10 -2.84 -14.90 14.89
N ASN A 11 -4.15 -15.10 15.04
CA ASN A 11 -4.70 -15.78 16.23
C ASN A 11 -4.30 -17.25 16.32
N ARG A 12 -3.97 -17.88 15.18
CA ARG A 12 -3.41 -19.24 15.13
C ARG A 12 -1.87 -19.25 15.16
N GLN A 13 -1.24 -18.08 15.31
CA GLN A 13 0.21 -17.90 15.34
C GLN A 13 0.92 -18.42 14.07
N GLY A 14 0.25 -18.36 12.92
CA GLY A 14 0.83 -18.72 11.64
C GLY A 14 -0.10 -19.52 10.73
N SER A 15 0.51 -20.08 9.68
CA SER A 15 -0.16 -20.89 8.66
C SER A 15 0.64 -22.14 8.37
N SER A 16 -0.03 -23.28 8.26
CA SER A 16 0.60 -24.55 7.85
C SER A 16 0.82 -24.65 6.33
N LYS A 17 0.24 -23.74 5.55
CA LYS A 17 0.26 -23.79 4.08
C LYS A 17 1.24 -22.80 3.45
N SER A 18 1.84 -21.92 4.24
CA SER A 18 2.76 -20.90 3.76
C SER A 18 3.86 -20.65 4.78
N GLU A 19 5.06 -21.08 4.42
CA GLU A 19 6.27 -20.87 5.22
C GLU A 19 6.54 -19.37 5.44
N ALA A 20 6.29 -18.54 4.43
CA ALA A 20 6.45 -17.09 4.54
C ALA A 20 5.51 -16.49 5.61
N LEU A 21 4.25 -16.92 5.67
CA LEU A 21 3.30 -16.45 6.68
C LEU A 21 3.63 -16.98 8.08
N LEU A 22 4.14 -18.22 8.17
CA LEU A 22 4.61 -18.79 9.44
C LEU A 22 5.80 -17.99 9.98
N SER A 23 6.84 -17.80 9.16
CA SER A 23 8.03 -17.03 9.53
C SER A 23 7.70 -15.59 9.91
N LEU A 24 6.77 -14.94 9.21
CA LEU A 24 6.30 -13.60 9.58
C LEU A 24 5.58 -13.61 10.94
N SER A 25 4.73 -14.60 11.19
CA SER A 25 3.99 -14.72 12.46
C SER A 25 4.94 -14.97 13.62
N GLU A 26 5.93 -15.85 13.46
CA GLU A 26 6.98 -16.10 14.45
C GLU A 26 7.71 -14.81 14.83
N ARG A 27 8.10 -14.00 13.83
CA ARG A 27 8.75 -12.70 14.08
C ARG A 27 7.85 -11.76 14.88
N ILE A 28 6.56 -11.68 14.55
CA ILE A 28 5.60 -10.83 15.28
C ILE A 28 5.49 -11.26 16.75
N PHE A 29 5.33 -12.56 17.01
CA PHE A 29 5.19 -13.08 18.37
C PHE A 29 6.51 -13.05 19.16
N GLN A 30 7.65 -13.18 18.48
CA GLN A 30 8.96 -12.99 19.10
C GLN A 30 9.14 -11.56 19.60
N GLU A 31 8.77 -10.56 18.80
CA GLU A 31 8.78 -9.15 19.21
C GLU A 31 7.84 -8.89 20.40
N ALA A 32 6.66 -9.51 20.40
CA ALA A 32 5.72 -9.42 21.51
C ALA A 32 6.29 -10.05 22.80
N SER A 33 6.96 -11.20 22.67
CA SER A 33 7.61 -11.92 23.77
C SER A 33 8.73 -11.09 24.40
N VAL A 34 9.62 -10.52 23.58
CA VAL A 34 10.73 -9.64 24.05
C VAL A 34 10.20 -8.45 24.85
N ARG A 35 9.01 -7.94 24.50
CA ARG A 35 8.38 -6.78 25.15
C ARG A 35 7.36 -7.14 26.23
N SER A 36 7.21 -8.43 26.53
CA SER A 36 6.32 -8.96 27.58
C SER A 36 4.85 -8.57 27.43
N PHE A 37 4.31 -8.51 26.20
CA PHE A 37 2.86 -8.35 25.99
C PHE A 37 2.25 -9.51 25.20
N HIS A 38 0.98 -9.79 25.50
CA HIS A 38 0.19 -10.76 24.77
C HIS A 38 -0.47 -10.08 23.56
N LEU A 39 -0.46 -10.75 22.42
CA LEU A 39 -1.00 -10.23 21.16
C LEU A 39 -2.16 -11.09 20.67
N SER A 40 -3.21 -10.44 20.17
CA SER A 40 -4.36 -11.07 19.52
C SER A 40 -4.91 -10.14 18.44
N ALA A 41 -5.44 -10.71 17.36
CA ALA A 41 -6.08 -9.98 16.29
C ALA A 41 -7.61 -9.98 16.44
N LEU A 42 -8.23 -8.84 16.16
CA LEU A 42 -9.68 -8.69 16.05
C LEU A 42 -10.04 -8.22 14.64
N TYR A 43 -11.09 -8.83 14.08
CA TYR A 43 -11.69 -8.35 12.85
C TYR A 43 -12.44 -7.05 13.10
N VAL A 44 -12.24 -6.08 12.21
CA VAL A 44 -12.86 -4.77 12.23
C VAL A 44 -13.38 -4.47 10.81
N PRO A 45 -14.63 -4.03 10.63
CA PRO A 45 -15.15 -3.68 9.31
C PRO A 45 -14.29 -2.66 8.56
N GLY A 46 -14.29 -2.71 7.22
CA GLY A 46 -13.51 -1.78 6.39
C GLY A 46 -13.85 -0.29 6.64
N GLU A 47 -15.11 0.00 6.97
CA GLU A 47 -15.58 1.35 7.34
C GLU A 47 -14.91 1.90 8.60
N GLU A 48 -14.39 1.03 9.47
CA GLU A 48 -13.62 1.39 10.66
C GLU A 48 -12.11 1.36 10.41
N ASN A 49 -11.65 0.75 9.30
CA ASN A 49 -10.24 0.67 8.90
C ASN A 49 -9.80 1.78 7.93
N LEU A 50 -10.63 2.80 7.71
CA LEU A 50 -10.42 3.86 6.71
C LEU A 50 -9.05 4.52 6.78
N TRP A 51 -8.53 4.79 7.98
CA TRP A 51 -7.23 5.43 8.15
C TRP A 51 -6.08 4.53 7.72
N ALA A 52 -6.11 3.25 8.11
CA ALA A 52 -5.08 2.30 7.72
C ALA A 52 -5.11 2.02 6.21
N ASP A 53 -6.30 1.94 5.63
CA ASP A 53 -6.49 1.83 4.18
C ASP A 53 -5.96 3.06 3.45
N ALA A 54 -6.29 4.27 3.90
CA ALA A 54 -5.81 5.49 3.28
C ALA A 54 -4.28 5.62 3.37
N LEU A 55 -3.70 5.32 4.53
CA LEU A 55 -2.25 5.38 4.75
C LEU A 55 -1.48 4.29 4.01
N SER A 56 -2.03 3.07 3.90
CA SER A 56 -1.40 2.00 3.11
C SER A 56 -1.43 2.29 1.61
N ARG A 57 -2.45 2.99 1.13
CA ARG A 57 -2.53 3.52 -0.24
C ARG A 57 -1.68 4.75 -0.46
N PHE A 58 -1.20 5.39 0.61
CA PHE A 58 -0.25 6.50 0.55
C PHE A 58 1.18 5.99 0.27
N GLN A 59 1.35 5.18 -0.78
CA GLN A 59 2.64 4.80 -1.32
C GLN A 59 2.81 5.47 -2.67
N HIS A 60 3.46 6.65 -2.67
CA HIS A 60 4.08 7.26 -3.85
C HIS A 60 3.22 7.24 -5.14
N THR A 61 1.89 7.32 -5.03
CA THR A 61 1.01 7.49 -6.18
C THR A 61 0.96 8.97 -6.54
N SER A 62 2.13 9.55 -6.71
CA SER A 62 2.28 10.73 -7.55
C SER A 62 2.74 10.22 -8.90
N VAL A 63 1.89 9.42 -9.56
CA VAL A 63 2.15 8.95 -10.93
C VAL A 63 1.79 10.05 -11.94
N GLU A 64 1.17 11.13 -11.47
CA GLU A 64 0.70 12.23 -12.31
C GLU A 64 1.39 13.56 -11.95
N TRP A 65 2.72 13.57 -11.97
CA TRP A 65 3.44 14.85 -11.98
C TRP A 65 3.21 15.48 -13.36
N GLN A 66 2.28 16.42 -13.44
CA GLN A 66 2.16 17.28 -14.61
C GLN A 66 2.96 18.57 -14.40
N LEU A 67 3.59 19.04 -15.47
CA LEU A 67 4.17 20.39 -15.50
C LEU A 67 3.06 21.42 -15.24
N CYS A 68 3.41 22.54 -14.60
CA CYS A 68 2.49 23.67 -14.49
C CYS A 68 1.92 24.02 -15.88
N PRO A 69 0.59 24.10 -16.07
CA PRO A 69 0.00 24.29 -17.40
C PRO A 69 0.48 25.55 -18.12
N LYS A 70 0.85 26.59 -17.37
CA LYS A 70 1.43 27.82 -17.92
C LYS A 70 2.83 27.58 -18.49
N VAL A 71 3.66 26.82 -17.78
CA VAL A 71 5.01 26.46 -18.21
C VAL A 71 4.92 25.56 -19.44
N PHE A 72 4.10 24.51 -19.40
CA PHE A 72 3.91 23.60 -20.55
C PHE A 72 3.48 24.36 -21.81
N ARG A 73 2.53 25.30 -21.69
CA ARG A 73 2.10 26.15 -22.81
C ARG A 73 3.21 27.06 -23.33
N SER A 74 4.03 27.62 -22.44
CA SER A 74 5.20 28.42 -22.84
C SER A 74 6.23 27.60 -23.62
N LEU A 75 6.46 26.34 -23.20
CA LEU A 75 7.33 25.42 -23.93
C LEU A 75 6.72 25.08 -25.30
N GLY A 76 5.42 24.74 -25.35
CA GLY A 76 4.71 24.44 -26.59
C GLY A 76 4.71 25.58 -27.61
N ASN A 77 4.58 26.83 -27.16
CA ASN A 77 4.67 28.01 -28.05
C ASN A 77 6.09 28.21 -28.61
N ARG A 78 7.13 27.77 -27.88
CA ARG A 78 8.53 27.97 -28.27
C ARG A 78 9.05 26.85 -29.18
N TRP A 79 8.65 25.60 -28.92
CA TRP A 79 9.18 24.41 -29.60
C TRP A 79 8.15 23.61 -30.40
N GLY A 80 6.87 24.01 -30.36
CA GLY A 80 5.74 23.28 -30.94
C GLY A 80 5.03 22.40 -29.92
N THR A 81 3.74 22.16 -30.13
CA THR A 81 2.92 21.29 -29.28
C THR A 81 3.24 19.82 -29.58
N PRO A 82 3.64 19.01 -28.57
CA PRO A 82 3.86 17.57 -28.77
C PRO A 82 2.58 16.89 -29.25
N GLN A 83 2.67 16.02 -30.26
CA GLN A 83 1.54 15.25 -30.79
C GLN A 83 1.49 13.81 -30.25
N VAL A 84 2.56 13.35 -29.60
CA VAL A 84 2.71 12.01 -29.03
C VAL A 84 3.22 12.14 -27.61
N ASP A 85 2.56 11.47 -26.67
CA ASP A 85 3.02 11.36 -25.29
C ASP A 85 3.96 10.14 -25.15
N LEU A 86 5.24 10.40 -24.91
CA LEU A 86 6.26 9.35 -24.71
C LEU A 86 6.28 8.79 -23.28
N PHE A 87 5.49 9.36 -22.38
CA PHE A 87 5.38 8.93 -20.98
C PHE A 87 4.08 8.16 -20.70
N ALA A 88 3.23 7.95 -21.71
CA ALA A 88 2.05 7.12 -21.59
C ALA A 88 2.45 5.65 -21.29
N SER A 89 2.03 5.15 -20.13
CA SER A 89 2.19 3.73 -19.75
C SER A 89 0.86 3.00 -19.88
N PRO A 90 0.85 1.66 -20.11
CA PRO A 90 -0.40 0.88 -20.16
C PRO A 90 -1.24 0.94 -18.88
N THR A 91 -0.68 1.43 -17.78
CA THR A 91 -1.31 1.54 -16.47
C THR A 91 -1.83 2.96 -16.19
N THR A 92 -1.57 3.91 -17.08
CA THR A 92 -1.92 5.35 -16.94
C THR A 92 -3.00 5.78 -17.95
N ALA A 93 -3.84 4.85 -18.42
CA ALA A 93 -4.91 5.11 -19.39
C ALA A 93 -6.23 5.49 -18.71
#